data_AF-A0A382S8Q2-F1
#
_entry.id   AF-A0A382S8Q2-F1
#
_cell.length_a   1.000
_cell.length_b   1.000
_cell.length_c   1.000
_cell.angle_alpha   90.00
_cell.angle_beta   90.00
_cell.angle_gamma   90.00
#
_symmetry.space_group_name_H-M   'P 1'
#
loop_
_entity.id
_entity.type
_entity.pdbx_description
1 polymer ?
#
loop_
_entity_poly.entity_id
_entity_poly.type
_entity_poly.pdbx_seq_one_letter_code
_entity_poly.pdbx_strand_id
1 'polypeptide(L)'
;MRQLCLWMICLFSFNAYSISDQYTLRTEIFFCKYSEGSNYDDVVKYEKKYEKFLRQNGLKYSKAILTPVIAGETDYDFVLWGSWPNGEEMYREYGAYLNDYDNTNENPSICNSNFAVINTAARHLRIPQEEYDNIQFVEFANCKFTEEASFN
;
A
#
# COMPACT_ATOMS: atom_id res chain seq x y z
N MET A 1 16.76 -25.77 41.82
CA MET A 1 15.79 -26.02 40.72
C MET A 1 14.95 -24.80 40.37
N ARG A 2 14.35 -24.07 41.33
CA ARG A 2 13.53 -22.87 41.05
C ARG A 2 14.26 -21.74 40.29
N GLN A 3 15.55 -21.53 40.56
CA GLN A 3 16.34 -20.49 39.87
C GLN A 3 16.83 -20.90 38.46
N LEU A 4 16.96 -22.21 38.18
CA LEU A 4 17.31 -22.71 36.84
C LEU A 4 16.16 -22.53 35.84
N CYS A 5 14.91 -22.69 36.29
CA CYS A 5 13.74 -22.44 35.46
C CYS A 5 13.59 -20.95 35.07
N LEU A 6 13.96 -20.03 35.97
CA LEU A 6 13.93 -18.58 35.70
C LEU A 6 14.96 -18.16 34.65
N TRP A 7 16.16 -18.75 34.65
CA TRP A 7 17.17 -18.51 33.62
C TRP A 7 16.78 -19.06 32.25
N MET A 8 16.11 -20.21 32.22
CA MET A 8 15.64 -20.82 30.98
C MET A 8 14.53 -19.97 30.32
N ILE A 9 13.64 -19.36 31.10
CA ILE A 9 12.60 -18.44 30.59
C ILE A 9 13.23 -17.16 30.02
N CYS A 10 14.27 -16.60 30.65
CA CYS A 10 14.93 -15.40 30.14
C CYS A 10 15.66 -15.61 28.79
N LEU A 11 16.22 -16.80 28.55
CA LEU A 11 16.92 -17.12 27.29
C LEU A 11 15.97 -17.29 26.08
N PHE A 12 14.69 -17.60 26.30
CA PHE A 12 13.69 -17.65 25.23
C PHE A 12 13.17 -16.25 24.82
N SER A 13 13.44 -15.21 25.61
CA SER A 13 12.91 -13.85 25.36
C SER A 13 13.68 -13.03 24.31
N PHE A 14 14.82 -13.52 23.80
CA PHE A 14 15.69 -12.73 22.90
C PHE A 14 15.54 -13.05 21.41
N ASN A 15 14.57 -13.85 21.01
CA ASN A 15 14.21 -14.03 19.60
C ASN A 15 12.94 -13.25 19.25
N ALA A 16 12.88 -11.98 19.64
CA ALA A 16 12.05 -11.01 18.93
C ALA A 16 12.78 -10.71 17.62
N TYR A 17 12.69 -11.65 16.68
CA TYR A 17 13.18 -11.43 15.33
C TYR A 17 12.46 -10.20 14.77
N SER A 18 13.20 -9.13 14.53
CA SER A 18 12.82 -8.12 13.55
C SER A 18 12.90 -8.77 12.17
N ILE A 19 11.97 -9.68 11.86
CA ILE A 19 11.86 -10.27 10.53
C ILE A 19 11.35 -9.15 9.65
N SER A 20 12.19 -8.71 8.70
CA SER A 20 11.68 -7.94 7.58
C SER A 20 10.71 -8.85 6.84
N ASP A 21 9.41 -8.65 7.03
CA ASP A 21 8.39 -9.41 6.30
C ASP A 21 8.51 -9.06 4.83
N GLN A 22 9.00 -10.03 4.05
CA GLN A 22 8.99 -9.95 2.60
C GLN A 22 7.72 -10.63 2.10
N TYR A 23 6.92 -9.90 1.35
CA TYR A 23 5.73 -10.45 0.73
C TYR A 23 5.50 -9.85 -0.65
N THR A 24 4.94 -10.68 -1.52
CA THR A 24 4.61 -10.31 -2.88
C THR A 24 3.21 -9.71 -2.91
N LEU A 25 3.07 -8.57 -3.58
CA LEU A 25 1.80 -7.88 -3.79
C LEU A 25 1.55 -7.74 -5.29
N ARG A 26 0.27 -7.80 -5.67
CA ARG A 26 -0.14 -7.23 -6.95
C ARG A 26 -0.35 -5.74 -6.77
N THR A 27 0.07 -4.95 -7.74
CA THR A 27 0.01 -3.50 -7.64
C THR A 27 -0.43 -2.89 -8.95
N GLU A 28 -1.27 -1.87 -8.86
CA GLU A 28 -1.55 -0.95 -9.96
C GLU A 28 -1.12 0.46 -9.57
N ILE A 29 -0.42 1.11 -10.50
CA ILE A 29 0.13 2.45 -10.33
C ILE A 29 -0.53 3.35 -11.36
N PHE A 30 -1.15 4.44 -10.94
CA PHE A 30 -1.78 5.42 -11.81
C PHE A 30 -1.06 6.77 -11.66
N PHE A 31 -0.68 7.37 -12.78
CA PHE A 31 -0.11 8.71 -12.81
C PHE A 31 -1.21 9.72 -13.11
N CYS A 32 -1.44 10.65 -12.19
CA CYS A 32 -2.64 11.47 -12.17
C CYS A 32 -2.33 12.96 -12.04
N LYS A 33 -3.21 13.77 -12.63
CA LYS A 33 -3.31 15.21 -12.39
C LYS A 33 -4.60 15.53 -11.64
N TYR A 34 -4.63 16.66 -10.98
CA TYR A 34 -5.90 17.20 -10.46
C TYR A 34 -6.80 17.61 -11.63
N SER A 35 -8.10 17.33 -11.50
CA SER A 35 -9.11 17.94 -12.36
C SER A 35 -9.11 19.46 -12.15
N GLU A 36 -9.65 20.22 -13.12
CA GLU A 36 -9.69 21.68 -13.01
C GLU A 36 -10.40 22.12 -11.71
N GLY A 37 -9.74 22.99 -10.93
CA GLY A 37 -10.23 23.49 -9.65
C GLY A 37 -10.14 22.52 -8.47
N SER A 38 -9.70 21.27 -8.69
CA SER A 38 -9.50 20.27 -7.63
C SER A 38 -8.12 20.38 -7.00
N ASN A 39 -7.99 19.86 -5.78
CA ASN A 39 -6.72 19.80 -5.05
C ASN A 39 -6.52 18.45 -4.33
N TYR A 40 -5.44 18.32 -3.58
CA TYR A 40 -5.10 17.11 -2.81
C TYR A 40 -6.21 16.67 -1.85
N ASP A 41 -6.83 17.59 -1.12
CA ASP A 41 -7.86 17.25 -0.13
C ASP A 41 -9.12 16.71 -0.81
N ASP A 42 -9.45 17.20 -2.01
CA ASP A 42 -10.54 16.66 -2.81
C ASP A 42 -10.28 15.20 -3.21
N VAL A 43 -9.04 14.89 -3.64
CA VAL A 43 -8.60 13.53 -3.93
C VAL A 43 -8.69 12.65 -2.69
N VAL A 44 -8.12 13.08 -1.56
CA VAL A 44 -8.20 12.31 -0.29
C VAL A 44 -9.65 12.01 0.08
N LYS A 45 -10.53 13.01 0.01
CA LYS A 45 -11.95 12.85 0.33
C LYS A 45 -12.65 11.89 -0.62
N TYR A 46 -12.33 11.94 -1.91
CA TYR A 46 -12.85 11.00 -2.91
C TYR A 46 -12.39 9.58 -2.59
N GLU A 47 -11.09 9.39 -2.30
CA GLU A 47 -10.53 8.07 -2.04
C GLU A 47 -10.98 7.45 -0.71
N LYS A 48 -11.23 8.26 0.32
CA LYS A 48 -11.82 7.79 1.58
C LYS A 48 -13.25 7.25 1.41
N LYS A 49 -14.01 7.72 0.42
CA LYS A 49 -15.31 7.11 0.10
C LYS A 49 -15.13 5.69 -0.42
N TYR A 50 -14.15 5.49 -1.30
CA TYR A 50 -13.83 4.16 -1.79
C TYR A 50 -13.31 3.25 -0.68
N GLU A 51 -12.43 3.75 0.18
CA GLU A 51 -11.97 3.04 1.37
C GLU A 51 -13.12 2.53 2.25
N LYS A 52 -14.13 3.36 2.48
CA LYS A 52 -15.32 2.97 3.25
C LYS A 52 -16.05 1.80 2.58
N PHE A 53 -16.23 1.84 1.26
CA PHE A 53 -16.81 0.73 0.50
C PHE A 53 -15.99 -0.55 0.63
N LEU A 54 -14.66 -0.45 0.50
CA LEU A 54 -13.75 -1.61 0.64
C LEU A 54 -13.90 -2.26 2.01
N ARG A 55 -13.90 -1.46 3.09
CA ARG A 55 -14.06 -1.95 4.46
C ARG A 55 -15.42 -2.60 4.69
N GLN A 56 -16.49 -1.99 4.21
CA GLN A 56 -17.85 -2.52 4.36
C GLN A 56 -18.04 -3.89 3.66
N ASN A 57 -17.31 -4.12 2.57
CA ASN A 57 -17.38 -5.36 1.79
C ASN A 57 -16.25 -6.36 2.10
N GLY A 58 -15.41 -6.07 3.10
CA GLY A 58 -14.30 -6.92 3.50
C GLY A 58 -13.26 -7.15 2.39
N LEU A 59 -13.07 -6.15 1.53
CA LEU A 59 -12.11 -6.17 0.43
C LEU A 59 -10.73 -5.75 0.94
N LYS A 60 -9.68 -6.41 0.44
CA LYS A 60 -8.29 -6.26 0.92
C LYS A 60 -7.43 -5.31 0.09
N TYR A 61 -8.06 -4.51 -0.76
CA TYR A 61 -7.34 -3.50 -1.54
C TYR A 61 -6.87 -2.38 -0.63
N SER A 62 -5.58 -2.04 -0.72
CA SER A 62 -4.99 -0.87 -0.08
C SER A 62 -4.61 0.16 -1.14
N LYS A 63 -4.82 1.44 -0.86
CA LYS A 63 -4.41 2.51 -1.77
C LYS A 63 -3.65 3.60 -1.01
N ALA A 64 -2.55 4.05 -1.60
CA ALA A 64 -1.79 5.21 -1.16
C ALA A 64 -1.82 6.31 -2.24
N ILE A 65 -1.84 7.57 -1.79
CA ILE A 65 -1.66 8.75 -2.64
C ILE A 65 -0.24 9.24 -2.43
N LEU A 66 0.60 9.12 -3.45
CA LEU A 66 2.01 9.48 -3.40
C LEU A 66 2.20 10.82 -4.12
N THR A 67 2.57 11.84 -3.36
CA THR A 67 2.93 13.16 -3.90
C THR A 67 4.45 13.24 -4.07
N PRO A 68 4.96 13.51 -5.27
CA PRO A 68 6.39 13.68 -5.49
C PRO A 68 6.96 14.86 -4.68
N VAL A 69 8.01 14.62 -3.89
CA VAL A 69 8.67 15.67 -3.08
C VAL A 69 10.00 16.13 -3.69
N ILE A 70 10.78 15.21 -4.27
CA ILE A 70 12.10 15.48 -4.86
C ILE A 70 12.20 14.81 -6.24
N ALA A 71 11.21 15.06 -7.12
CA ALA A 71 11.14 14.42 -8.44
C ALA A 71 11.54 15.34 -9.61
N GLY A 72 11.79 16.64 -9.35
CA GLY A 72 11.93 17.64 -10.41
C GLY A 72 10.59 17.97 -11.06
N GLU A 73 10.62 18.43 -12.31
CA GLU A 73 9.40 18.65 -13.10
C GLU A 73 8.81 17.30 -13.52
N THR A 74 7.54 17.06 -13.18
CA THR A 74 6.80 15.85 -13.54
C THR A 74 5.55 16.19 -14.34
N ASP A 75 5.17 15.32 -15.28
CA ASP A 75 3.94 15.45 -16.06
C ASP A 75 2.69 15.00 -15.29
N TYR A 76 2.80 14.77 -13.98
CA TYR A 76 1.73 14.33 -13.08
C TYR A 76 1.89 15.02 -11.74
N ASP A 77 0.78 15.24 -11.03
CA ASP A 77 0.75 15.92 -9.74
C ASP A 77 0.89 14.92 -8.58
N PHE A 78 0.36 13.72 -8.75
CA PHE A 78 0.43 12.63 -7.76
C PHE A 78 0.30 11.26 -8.43
N VAL A 79 0.60 10.22 -7.66
CA VAL A 79 0.49 8.82 -8.07
C VAL A 79 -0.49 8.11 -7.14
N LEU A 80 -1.42 7.35 -7.70
CA LEU A 80 -2.20 6.39 -6.92
C LEU A 80 -1.48 5.04 -6.97
N TRP A 81 -1.15 4.52 -5.79
CA TRP A 81 -0.53 3.22 -5.62
C TRP A 81 -1.55 2.27 -4.97
N GLY A 82 -2.13 1.40 -5.78
CA GLY A 82 -3.07 0.37 -5.34
C GLY A 82 -2.38 -0.98 -5.14
N SER A 83 -2.73 -1.75 -4.12
CA SER A 83 -2.16 -3.09 -3.90
C SER A 83 -3.14 -4.10 -3.34
N TRP A 84 -2.94 -5.37 -3.71
CA TRP A 84 -3.69 -6.52 -3.22
C TRP A 84 -2.73 -7.62 -2.73
N PRO A 85 -3.13 -8.40 -1.71
CA PRO A 85 -2.33 -9.52 -1.21
C PRO A 85 -2.04 -10.60 -2.26
N ASN A 86 -2.97 -10.81 -3.20
CA ASN A 86 -2.85 -11.82 -4.26
C ASN A 86 -3.83 -11.52 -5.40
N GLY A 87 -3.83 -12.37 -6.44
CA GLY A 87 -4.71 -12.21 -7.60
C GLY A 87 -6.19 -12.47 -7.33
N GLU A 88 -6.52 -13.35 -6.40
CA GLU A 88 -7.91 -13.65 -6.04
C GLU A 88 -8.58 -12.42 -5.41
N GLU A 89 -7.90 -11.78 -4.46
CA GLU A 89 -8.37 -10.55 -3.82
C GLU A 89 -8.48 -9.39 -4.81
N MET A 90 -7.60 -9.34 -5.82
CA MET A 90 -7.66 -8.36 -6.92
C MET A 90 -8.95 -8.53 -7.75
N TYR A 91 -9.20 -9.74 -8.25
CA TYR A 91 -10.41 -9.97 -9.05
C TYR A 91 -11.70 -9.85 -8.24
N ARG A 92 -11.66 -10.19 -6.94
CA ARG A 92 -12.79 -9.98 -6.03
C ARG A 92 -13.13 -8.49 -5.90
N GLU A 93 -12.13 -7.64 -5.73
CA GLU A 93 -12.35 -6.19 -5.64
C GLU A 93 -12.78 -5.59 -6.99
N TYR A 94 -12.22 -6.00 -8.12
CA TYR A 94 -12.73 -5.59 -9.44
C TYR A 94 -14.19 -5.99 -9.65
N GLY A 95 -14.57 -7.20 -9.25
CA GLY A 95 -15.95 -7.65 -9.30
C GLY A 95 -16.86 -6.75 -8.47
N ALA A 96 -16.48 -6.45 -7.23
CA ALA A 96 -17.25 -5.57 -6.36
C ALA A 96 -17.30 -4.12 -6.88
N TYR A 97 -16.20 -3.60 -7.41
CA TYR A 97 -16.14 -2.25 -8.00
C TYR A 97 -17.11 -2.12 -9.18
N LEU A 98 -17.14 -3.10 -10.08
CA LEU A 98 -17.95 -3.04 -11.29
C LEU A 98 -19.44 -3.27 -11.03
N ASN A 99 -19.80 -4.03 -10.00
CA ASN A 99 -21.19 -4.46 -9.78
C ASN A 99 -21.87 -3.77 -8.59
N ASP A 100 -21.11 -3.41 -7.55
CA ASP A 100 -21.66 -2.99 -6.25
C ASP A 100 -21.25 -1.57 -5.86
N TYR A 101 -20.20 -1.01 -6.45
CA TYR A 101 -19.73 0.34 -6.12
C TYR A 101 -20.39 1.40 -7.00
N ASP A 102 -21.43 2.05 -6.47
CA ASP A 102 -22.03 3.22 -7.10
C ASP A 102 -21.28 4.50 -6.70
N ASN A 103 -20.44 5.00 -7.61
CA ASN A 103 -19.76 6.27 -7.41
C ASN A 103 -20.37 7.37 -8.28
N THR A 104 -21.35 8.06 -7.71
CA THR A 104 -22.02 9.19 -8.36
C THR A 104 -21.22 10.51 -8.25
N ASN A 105 -20.05 10.50 -7.61
CA ASN A 105 -19.25 11.72 -7.43
C ASN A 105 -18.32 11.93 -8.62
N GLU A 106 -18.16 13.19 -9.00
CA GLU A 106 -17.14 13.59 -9.96
C GLU A 106 -15.74 13.23 -9.42
N ASN A 107 -14.93 12.61 -10.27
CA ASN A 107 -13.56 12.25 -9.92
C ASN A 107 -12.69 13.51 -9.94
N PRO A 108 -12.06 13.91 -8.81
CA PRO A 108 -11.17 15.08 -8.75
C PRO A 108 -9.82 14.85 -9.44
N SER A 109 -9.66 13.73 -10.13
CA SER A 109 -8.41 13.25 -10.71
C SER A 109 -8.57 12.84 -12.17
N ILE A 110 -7.57 13.16 -12.98
CA ILE A 110 -7.42 12.70 -14.37
C ILE A 110 -6.17 11.83 -14.42
N CYS A 111 -6.34 10.53 -14.61
CA CYS A 111 -5.24 9.56 -14.67
C CYS A 111 -5.11 9.00 -16.09
N ASN A 112 -4.01 9.31 -16.78
CA ASN A 112 -3.83 9.00 -18.20
C ASN A 112 -2.97 7.77 -18.47
N SER A 113 -2.22 7.30 -17.46
CA SER A 113 -1.30 6.17 -17.60
C SER A 113 -1.42 5.27 -16.37
N ASN A 114 -1.50 3.96 -16.59
CA ASN A 114 -1.43 2.97 -15.55
C ASN A 114 -0.43 1.85 -15.86
N PHE A 115 0.13 1.26 -14.81
CA PHE A 115 0.99 0.08 -14.89
C PHE A 115 0.57 -0.93 -13.85
N ALA A 116 0.40 -2.19 -14.28
CA ALA A 116 0.19 -3.33 -13.40
C ALA A 116 1.51 -4.07 -13.22
N VAL A 117 1.92 -4.26 -11.98
CA VAL A 117 3.19 -4.92 -11.63
C VAL A 117 3.00 -5.87 -10.45
N ILE A 118 3.96 -6.78 -10.28
CA ILE A 118 4.11 -7.59 -9.08
C ILE A 118 5.26 -7.00 -8.29
N ASN A 119 4.97 -6.43 -7.12
CA ASN A 119 5.96 -5.84 -6.24
C ASN A 119 6.33 -6.80 -5.12
N THR A 120 7.57 -6.71 -4.65
CA THR A 120 7.96 -7.30 -3.36
C THR A 120 8.11 -6.19 -2.35
N ALA A 121 7.28 -6.21 -1.32
CA ALA A 121 7.47 -5.35 -0.16
C ALA A 121 8.62 -5.91 0.68
N ALA A 122 9.80 -5.29 0.61
CA ALA A 122 11.03 -5.84 1.20
C ALA A 122 11.40 -5.23 2.58
N ARG A 123 10.84 -4.08 2.94
CA ARG A 123 11.08 -3.36 4.21
C ARG A 123 9.82 -2.63 4.66
N HIS A 124 8.90 -3.33 5.32
CA HIS A 124 7.74 -2.69 5.94
C HIS A 124 8.03 -2.41 7.42
N LEU A 125 8.17 -1.13 7.79
CA LEU A 125 8.10 -0.74 9.19
C LEU A 125 6.63 -0.84 9.61
N ARG A 126 6.29 -1.81 10.47
CA ARG A 126 4.94 -1.92 11.02
C ARG A 126 4.67 -0.68 11.88
N ILE A 127 3.76 0.14 11.40
CA ILE A 127 3.23 1.31 12.07
C ILE A 127 1.84 0.97 12.64
N PRO A 128 1.36 1.66 13.69
CA PRO A 128 -0.01 1.47 14.18
C PRO A 128 -1.04 1.88 13.12
N GLN A 129 -2.19 1.20 13.08
CA GLN A 129 -3.22 1.45 12.05
C GLN A 129 -3.79 2.86 12.12
N GLU A 130 -3.89 3.42 13.32
CA GLU A 130 -4.29 4.79 13.60
C GLU A 130 -3.35 5.84 12.97
N GLU A 131 -2.12 5.46 12.60
CA GLU A 131 -1.11 6.33 11.99
C GLU A 131 -1.03 6.18 10.47
N TYR A 132 -1.84 5.32 9.85
CA TYR A 132 -1.77 5.05 8.40
C TYR A 132 -2.11 6.28 7.55
N ASP A 133 -2.96 7.16 8.08
CA ASP A 133 -3.37 8.41 7.41
C ASP A 133 -2.33 9.54 7.57
N ASN A 134 -1.30 9.36 8.40
CA ASN A 134 -0.23 10.34 8.53
C ASN A 134 0.62 10.35 7.25
N ILE A 135 1.25 11.49 6.94
CA ILE A 135 2.20 11.57 5.84
C ILE A 135 3.40 10.65 6.13
N GLN A 136 3.72 9.77 5.18
CA GLN A 136 4.81 8.81 5.28
C GLN A 136 5.73 8.91 4.08
N PHE A 137 7.02 8.69 4.31
CA PHE A 137 7.98 8.59 3.23
C PHE A 137 8.00 7.17 2.69
N VAL A 138 7.82 7.05 1.37
CA VAL A 138 8.01 5.80 0.62
C VAL A 138 9.20 5.98 -0.29
N GLU A 139 10.18 5.09 -0.19
CA GLU A 139 11.35 5.05 -1.06
C GLU A 139 11.25 3.83 -1.99
N PHE A 140 11.37 4.07 -3.29
CA PHE A 140 11.49 3.02 -4.29
C PHE A 140 12.95 2.86 -4.68
N ALA A 141 13.51 1.67 -4.45
CA ALA A 141 14.87 1.33 -4.86
C ALA A 141 14.82 0.23 -5.92
N ASN A 142 15.52 0.45 -7.04
CA ASN A 142 15.73 -0.61 -8.03
C ASN A 142 16.87 -1.51 -7.53
N CYS A 143 16.52 -2.61 -6.88
CA CYS A 143 17.47 -3.56 -6.33
C CYS A 143 17.67 -4.76 -7.27
N LYS A 144 18.90 -5.25 -7.37
CA LYS A 144 19.20 -6.59 -7.90
C LYS A 144 19.34 -7.55 -6.73
N PHE A 145 18.82 -8.77 -6.88
CA PHE A 145 19.15 -9.85 -5.96
C PHE A 145 20.66 -10.09 -5.94
N THR A 146 21.20 -10.37 -4.76
CA THR A 146 22.53 -11.00 -4.66
C THR A 146 22.44 -12.43 -5.16
N GLU A 147 23.56 -13.04 -5.55
CA GLU A 147 23.59 -14.39 -6.14
C GLU A 147 22.93 -15.46 -5.25
N GLU A 148 22.92 -15.23 -3.94
CA GLU A 148 22.37 -16.15 -2.92
C GLU A 148 20.94 -15.81 -2.49
N ALA A 149 20.34 -14.73 -2.99
CA ALA A 149 19.02 -14.30 -2.58
C ALA A 149 17.92 -14.84 -3.52
N SER A 150 16.93 -15.50 -2.92
CA SER A 150 15.80 -16.15 -3.58
C SER A 150 14.49 -15.70 -2.93
N PHE A 151 13.44 -15.53 -3.73
CA PHE A 151 12.07 -15.33 -3.24
C PHE A 151 11.37 -16.63 -2.80
N ASN A 152 12.01 -17.77 -3.03
CA ASN A 152 11.55 -19.11 -2.66
C ASN A 152 12.12 -19.55 -1.31
#